data_AF-A0A9P4PSK3-F1
#
_entry.id   AF-A0A9P4PSK3-F1
#
_cell.length_a   1.000
_cell.length_b   1.000
_cell.length_c   1.000
_cell.angle_alpha   90.00
_cell.angle_beta   90.00
_cell.angle_gamma   90.00
#
_symmetry.space_group_name_H-M   'P 1'
#
loop_
_entity.id
_entity.type
_entity.pdbx_description
1 polymer ?
#
loop_
_entity_poly.entity_id
_entity_poly.type
_entity_poly.pdbx_seq_one_letter_code
_entity_poly.pdbx_strand_id
1 'polypeptide(L)'
;MTNLISQTASRCPSTKIVLSSYSQGAQVVHNAAQRTSAANAAKVAAVVVFGDPKGGQSLGSIASSKVLTICHSGDNICEGGASITPAHLNHQNDVGTAGAFVTGKF
;
A
#
# COMPACT_ATOMS: atom_id res chain seq x y z
N MET A 1 -9.33 -7.52 3.48
CA MET A 1 -8.84 -6.93 2.21
C MET A 1 -8.57 -7.96 1.11
N THR A 2 -7.98 -9.14 1.38
CA THR A 2 -7.78 -10.22 0.36
C THR A 2 -9.04 -10.53 -0.45
N ASN A 3 -10.18 -10.71 0.23
CA ASN A 3 -11.46 -10.98 -0.45
C ASN A 3 -11.90 -9.83 -1.35
N LEU A 4 -11.61 -8.57 -0.99
CA LEU A 4 -11.96 -7.41 -1.81
C LEU A 4 -11.15 -7.40 -3.11
N ILE A 5 -9.85 -7.70 -3.05
CA ILE A 5 -9.01 -7.84 -4.25
C ILE A 5 -9.59 -8.92 -5.17
N SER A 6 -9.90 -10.09 -4.63
CA SER A 6 -10.48 -11.20 -5.40
C SER A 6 -11.83 -10.85 -6.02
N GLN A 7 -12.73 -10.24 -5.24
CA GLN A 7 -14.05 -9.83 -5.71
C GLN A 7 -13.97 -8.73 -6.78
N THR A 8 -13.09 -7.75 -6.63
CA THR A 8 -12.89 -6.72 -7.65
C THR A 8 -12.29 -7.31 -8.91
N ALA A 9 -11.30 -8.21 -8.79
CA ALA A 9 -10.70 -8.88 -9.93
C ALA A 9 -11.71 -9.75 -10.71
N SER A 10 -12.66 -10.39 -10.02
CA SER A 10 -13.69 -11.21 -10.66
C SER A 10 -14.84 -10.39 -11.25
N ARG A 11 -15.33 -9.38 -10.52
CA ARG A 11 -16.47 -8.55 -10.94
C ARG A 11 -16.09 -7.54 -12.03
N CYS A 12 -14.85 -7.08 -12.04
CA CYS A 12 -14.37 -6.03 -12.95
C CYS A 12 -13.04 -6.47 -13.60
N PRO A 13 -13.03 -7.48 -14.48
CA PRO A 13 -11.78 -8.12 -14.94
C PRO A 13 -10.83 -7.20 -15.73
N SER A 14 -11.36 -6.12 -16.31
CA SER A 14 -10.62 -5.07 -17.01
C SER A 14 -10.18 -3.90 -16.12
N THR A 15 -10.67 -3.82 -14.88
CA THR A 15 -10.31 -2.72 -13.97
C THR A 15 -8.87 -2.83 -13.51
N LYS A 16 -8.27 -1.68 -13.22
CA LYS A 16 -6.95 -1.58 -12.60
C LYS A 16 -7.15 -1.37 -11.11
N ILE A 17 -6.71 -2.32 -10.31
CA ILE A 17 -6.87 -2.24 -8.85
C ILE A 17 -5.72 -1.42 -8.28
N VAL A 18 -6.04 -0.33 -7.59
CA VAL A 18 -5.09 0.45 -6.79
C VAL A 18 -5.41 0.25 -5.33
N LEU A 19 -4.40 -0.06 -4.52
CA LEU A 19 -4.54 -0.17 -3.07
C LEU A 19 -3.86 1.05 -2.43
N SER A 20 -4.52 1.68 -1.46
CA SER A 20 -3.95 2.75 -0.66
C SER A 20 -4.21 2.48 0.81
N SER A 21 -3.26 2.83 1.67
CA SER A 21 -3.37 2.57 3.10
C SER A 21 -2.50 3.51 3.94
N TYR A 22 -2.89 3.68 5.21
CA TYR A 22 -2.20 4.51 6.18
C TYR A 22 -2.07 3.77 7.52
N SER A 23 -0.90 3.86 8.17
CA SER A 23 -0.66 3.35 9.52
C SER A 23 -1.01 1.86 9.65
N GLN A 24 -1.92 1.46 10.54
CA GLN A 24 -2.37 0.07 10.65
C GLN A 24 -2.97 -0.49 9.35
N GLY A 25 -3.56 0.35 8.50
CA GLY A 25 -4.04 -0.07 7.18
C GLY A 25 -2.92 -0.66 6.31
N ALA A 26 -1.68 -0.19 6.47
CA ALA A 26 -0.52 -0.76 5.79
C ALA A 26 -0.34 -2.24 6.15
N GLN A 27 -0.49 -2.58 7.43
CA GLN A 27 -0.41 -3.97 7.90
C GLN A 27 -1.53 -4.82 7.30
N VAL A 28 -2.72 -4.25 7.11
CA VAL A 28 -3.83 -4.93 6.42
C VAL A 28 -3.47 -5.22 4.96
N VAL A 29 -2.82 -4.29 4.26
CA VAL A 29 -2.32 -4.49 2.89
C VAL A 29 -1.23 -5.55 2.86
N HIS A 30 -0.24 -5.51 3.76
CA HIS A 30 0.78 -6.56 3.92
C HIS A 30 0.18 -7.95 4.07
N ASN A 31 -0.74 -8.11 5.02
CA ASN A 31 -1.39 -9.38 5.28
C ASN A 31 -2.22 -9.84 4.07
N ALA A 32 -2.86 -8.91 3.35
CA ALA A 32 -3.64 -9.25 2.16
C ALA A 32 -2.75 -9.69 1.00
N ALA A 33 -1.63 -9.01 0.80
CA ALA A 33 -0.69 -9.29 -0.28
C ALA A 33 0.04 -10.63 -0.10
N GLN A 34 0.23 -11.08 1.15
CA GLN A 34 0.74 -12.43 1.45
C GLN A 34 -0.29 -13.54 1.22
N ARG A 35 -1.59 -13.24 1.37
CA ARG A 35 -2.67 -14.25 1.28
C ARG A 35 -3.37 -14.30 -0.07
N THR A 36 -3.21 -13.26 -0.90
CA THR A 36 -3.83 -13.21 -2.22
C THR A 36 -3.09 -14.15 -3.18
N SER A 37 -3.81 -14.71 -4.16
CA SER A 37 -3.17 -15.54 -5.19
C SER A 37 -2.28 -14.68 -6.10
N ALA A 38 -1.27 -15.30 -6.72
CA ALA A 38 -0.40 -14.61 -7.69
C ALA A 38 -1.20 -13.97 -8.84
N ALA A 39 -2.27 -14.63 -9.30
CA ALA A 39 -3.16 -14.11 -10.33
C ALA A 39 -3.88 -12.83 -9.87
N ASN A 40 -4.37 -12.80 -8.63
CA ASN A 40 -5.01 -11.62 -8.07
C ASN A 40 -4.00 -10.51 -7.76
N ALA A 41 -2.80 -10.84 -7.27
CA ALA A 41 -1.71 -9.89 -7.07
C ALA A 41 -1.30 -9.21 -8.39
N ALA A 42 -1.28 -9.97 -9.50
CA ALA A 42 -0.95 -9.44 -10.82
C ALA A 42 -1.97 -8.38 -11.30
N LYS A 43 -3.24 -8.47 -10.87
CA LYS A 43 -4.31 -7.50 -11.16
C LYS A 43 -4.18 -6.18 -10.38
N VAL A 44 -3.39 -6.16 -9.30
CA VAL A 44 -3.05 -4.91 -8.60
C VAL A 44 -2.08 -4.14 -9.49
N ALA A 45 -2.45 -2.91 -9.86
CA ALA A 45 -1.67 -2.01 -10.71
C ALA A 45 -0.68 -1.18 -9.87
N ALA A 46 -1.12 -0.71 -8.70
CA ALA A 46 -0.32 0.11 -7.80
C ALA A 46 -0.72 -0.13 -6.34
N VAL A 47 0.24 0.06 -5.43
CA VAL A 47 0.02 0.15 -3.99
C VAL A 47 0.72 1.39 -3.46
N VAL A 48 0.01 2.21 -2.69
CA VAL A 48 0.59 3.32 -1.92
C VAL A 48 0.39 3.06 -0.43
N VAL A 49 1.44 3.20 0.35
CA VAL A 49 1.43 2.98 1.79
C VAL A 49 2.03 4.19 2.49
N PHE A 50 1.27 4.81 3.39
CA PHE A 50 1.70 5.95 4.20
C PHE A 50 1.91 5.49 5.65
N GLY A 51 3.04 5.83 6.26
CA GLY A 51 3.30 5.52 7.67
C GLY A 51 3.32 4.01 7.96
N ASP A 52 4.04 3.23 7.15
CA ASP A 52 4.02 1.76 7.19
C ASP A 52 4.76 1.19 8.43
N PRO A 53 4.07 0.53 9.38
CA PRO A 53 4.72 -0.11 10.53
C PRO A 53 5.68 -1.26 10.16
N LYS A 54 5.58 -1.74 8.91
CA LYS A 54 6.45 -2.75 8.31
C LYS A 54 7.34 -2.15 7.22
N GLY A 55 7.69 -0.86 7.35
CA GLY A 55 8.52 -0.13 6.40
C GLY A 55 9.75 -0.92 5.96
N GLY A 56 9.99 -0.98 4.64
CA GLY A 56 11.09 -1.73 4.04
C GLY A 56 10.83 -3.23 3.83
N GLN A 57 9.73 -3.79 4.35
CA GLN A 57 9.34 -5.17 4.06
C GLN A 57 8.62 -5.28 2.71
N SER A 58 8.76 -6.44 2.04
CA SER A 58 8.07 -6.69 0.78
C SER A 58 6.57 -6.96 0.98
N LEU A 59 5.74 -6.52 0.03
CA LEU A 59 4.31 -6.83 -0.02
C LEU A 59 4.03 -8.21 -0.65
N GLY A 60 4.80 -9.23 -0.24
CA GLY A 60 4.61 -10.61 -0.67
C GLY A 60 4.58 -10.76 -2.21
N SER A 61 3.45 -11.23 -2.75
CA SER A 61 3.28 -11.51 -4.18
C SER A 61 3.07 -10.27 -5.06
N ILE A 62 2.91 -9.07 -4.47
CA ILE A 62 2.81 -7.83 -5.24
C ILE A 62 4.24 -7.35 -5.55
N ALA A 63 4.55 -7.19 -6.84
CA ALA A 63 5.86 -6.75 -7.29
C ALA A 63 6.24 -5.38 -6.70
N SER A 64 7.46 -5.25 -6.18
CA SER A 64 7.97 -4.01 -5.57
C SER A 64 7.93 -2.80 -6.51
N SER A 65 8.05 -3.02 -7.83
CA SER A 65 7.92 -1.96 -8.84
C SER A 65 6.52 -1.32 -8.90
N LYS A 66 5.51 -1.92 -8.25
CA LYS A 66 4.15 -1.41 -8.11
C LYS A 66 3.88 -0.77 -6.75
N VAL A 67 4.86 -0.75 -5.85
CA VAL A 67 4.70 -0.29 -4.47
C VAL A 67 5.42 1.03 -4.26
N LEU A 68 4.73 1.99 -3.67
CA LEU A 68 5.30 3.21 -3.12
C LEU A 68 5.02 3.23 -1.61
N THR A 69 6.07 3.19 -0.82
CA THR A 69 5.99 3.39 0.63
C THR A 69 6.52 4.79 0.97
N ILE A 70 5.71 5.56 1.68
CA ILE A 70 6.04 6.91 2.12
C ILE A 70 6.10 6.90 3.64
N CYS A 71 7.32 7.08 4.15
CA CYS A 71 7.63 7.17 5.58
C CYS A 71 8.41 8.45 5.81
N HIS A 72 7.90 9.31 6.69
CA HIS A 72 8.57 10.55 7.03
C HIS A 72 9.67 10.32 8.05
N SER A 73 10.71 11.14 7.97
CA SER A 73 11.73 11.17 9.02
C SER A 73 11.08 11.56 10.36
N GLY A 74 11.35 10.77 11.41
CA GLY A 74 10.74 10.94 12.73
C GLY A 74 9.34 10.35 12.87
N ASP A 75 8.82 9.63 11.86
CA ASP A 75 7.64 8.80 12.03
C ASP A 75 8.02 7.50 12.76
N ASN A 76 7.78 7.48 14.06
CA ASN A 76 8.13 6.34 14.90
C ASN A 76 7.35 5.06 14.54
N ILE A 77 6.20 5.18 13.88
CA ILE A 77 5.46 4.00 13.41
C ILE A 77 6.27 3.29 12.32
N CYS A 78 6.85 4.03 11.37
CA CYS A 78 7.70 3.46 10.33
C CYS A 78 8.96 2.76 10.85
N GLU A 79 9.39 3.12 12.06
CA GLU A 79 10.53 2.54 12.76
C GLU A 79 10.15 1.28 13.57
N GLY A 80 8.89 0.84 13.48
CA GLY A 80 8.36 -0.30 14.24
C GLY A 80 7.91 0.04 15.66
N GLY A 81 7.87 1.33 16.00
CA GLY A 81 7.35 1.82 17.26
C GLY A 81 5.82 1.97 17.26
N ALA A 82 5.30 2.59 18.31
CA ALA A 82 3.87 2.80 18.52
C ALA A 82 3.50 4.26 18.86
N SER A 83 4.49 5.16 18.90
CA SER A 83 4.27 6.56 19.22
C SER A 83 3.81 7.34 17.99
N ILE A 84 2.72 8.10 18.16
CA ILE A 84 2.20 8.98 17.10
C ILE A 84 2.92 10.32 17.19
N THR A 85 3.88 10.54 16.31
CA THR A 85 4.59 11.82 16.20
C THR A 85 3.89 12.74 15.18
N PRO A 86 4.19 14.05 15.16
CA PRO A 86 3.67 14.94 14.12
C PRO A 86 4.03 14.48 12.69
N ALA A 87 5.15 13.79 12.51
CA ALA A 87 5.58 13.23 11.23
C ALA A 87 4.67 12.08 10.74
N HIS A 88 3.97 11.38 11.64
CA HIS A 88 2.97 10.38 11.26
C HIS A 88 1.66 11.01 10.77
N LEU A 89 1.38 12.27 11.14
CA LEU A 89 0.09 12.92 10.93
C LEU A 89 0.05 13.87 9.73
N ASN A 90 1.14 14.01 8.98
CA ASN A 90 1.27 15.01 7.91
C ASN A 90 1.35 14.41 6.49
N HIS A 91 0.91 13.16 6.28
CA HIS A 91 0.92 12.49 4.97
C HIS A 91 -0.03 13.09 3.91
N GLN A 92 -0.92 14.02 4.29
CA GLN A 92 -1.67 14.81 3.30
C GLN A 92 -0.74 15.62 2.37
N ASN A 93 0.48 15.90 2.80
CA ASN A 93 1.47 16.60 1.99
C ASN A 93 1.98 15.76 0.81
N ASP A 94 1.80 14.43 0.86
CA ASP A 94 2.34 13.49 -0.12
C ASP A 94 1.32 13.04 -1.18
N VAL A 95 0.07 13.50 -1.10
CA VAL A 95 -1.00 13.05 -2.00
C VAL A 95 -0.67 13.33 -3.47
N GLY A 96 0.07 14.41 -3.75
CA GLY A 96 0.57 14.72 -5.09
C GLY A 96 1.55 13.67 -5.60
N THR A 97 2.55 13.32 -4.78
CA THR A 97 3.55 12.27 -5.09
C THR A 97 2.87 10.91 -5.28
N ALA A 98 1.93 10.56 -4.39
CA ALA A 98 1.17 9.32 -4.49
C ALA A 98 0.31 9.27 -5.76
N GLY A 99 -0.38 10.36 -6.10
CA GLY A 99 -1.17 10.47 -7.32
C GLY A 99 -0.32 10.35 -8.59
N ALA A 100 0.84 11.00 -8.62
CA ALA A 100 1.78 10.90 -9.73
C ALA A 100 2.32 9.47 -9.91
N PHE A 101 2.65 8.78 -8.81
CA PHE A 101 3.08 7.38 -8.87
C PHE A 101 2.00 6.46 -9.41
N VAL A 102 0.76 6.63 -8.93
CA VAL A 102 -0.39 5.83 -9.37
C VAL A 102 -0.67 6.06 -10.85
N THR A 103 -0.74 7.32 -11.30
CA THR A 103 -0.99 7.67 -12.71
C THR A 103 0.09 7.12 -13.65
N GLY A 104 1.35 7.02 -13.21
CA GLY A 104 2.43 6.38 -13.97
C GLY A 104 2.32 4.84 -14.11
N LYS A 105 1.27 4.20 -13.59
CA LYS A 105 1.00 2.75 -13.78
C LYS A 105 -0.09 2.47 -14.82
N PHE A 106 -0.60 3.50 -15.49
CA PHE A 106 -1.64 3.42 -16.51
C PHE A 106 -1.08 3.69 -17.90
#